data_AF-A0A3C0BX84-F1
#
_entry.id   AF-A0A3C0BX84-F1
#
_cell.length_a   1.000
_cell.length_b   1.000
_cell.length_c   1.000
_cell.angle_alpha   90.00
_cell.angle_beta   90.00
_cell.angle_gamma   90.00
#
_symmetry.space_group_name_H-M   'P 1'
#
loop_
_entity.id
_entity.type
_entity.pdbx_description
1 polymer ?
#
loop_
_entity_poly.entity_id
_entity_poly.type
_entity_poly.pdbx_seq_one_letter_code
_entity_poly.pdbx_strand_id
1 'polypeptide(L)'
;MWIVPYIAPGFGLAKAAADVFEQNPKAEGLILHKHGIFTFGETAREAYERMIEMVSLAESRLRQGRPIVFPARALASATASAAEIAPIIRGACALKNGGAEPTRFIADFRTAPEILAYVNGAELASYSQRGVVTPDHIIRTKNRPLVLPAPEAGRLEDFAATVREAVEKFVAAYDAYFVRENAAVGGVKSKLDASPRVVLVPGVGLFGLGRSAKDASIAADLAENTVKVVTDAEAIGRYEPLPESDLFALEYWSLEQAKLKGAVVKPLTGQVAVVTGAGAIGAATAKALATDGAAVAVLDIDGEAAKKAASAIKGLGLACDVTKPEQVKAAFAAVAERFGGVDIVVSNAGAAWQGRIGEVSDALLRQSFELNFFAHQTVAQEAVRIMLKQGTGGALLFNLSKQAVNPGPNFGPYGLPKAATMLLMRQYALDYGADGVRSNGVNADRVRSGLLTDAMIAARAKARGVSEADYMSGNLLQREVLADDVAQAFVALAKARKTTGHIETVDGGNIAAALR
;
A
#
# COMPACT_ATOMS: atom_id res chain seq x y z
N MET A 1 9.95 -32.85 -31.14
CA MET A 1 9.70 -31.39 -31.03
C MET A 1 10.42 -30.65 -32.13
N TRP A 2 9.79 -29.65 -32.76
CA TRP A 2 10.40 -28.77 -33.76
C TRP A 2 10.42 -27.31 -33.27
N ILE A 3 11.38 -26.51 -33.74
CA ILE A 3 11.53 -25.12 -33.30
C ILE A 3 10.98 -24.17 -34.35
N VAL A 4 10.09 -23.28 -33.93
CA VAL A 4 9.66 -22.13 -34.74
C VAL A 4 10.46 -20.91 -34.27
N PRO A 5 11.23 -20.23 -35.15
CA PRO A 5 11.94 -19.02 -34.81
C PRO A 5 11.01 -17.94 -34.22
N TYR A 6 11.58 -17.00 -33.48
CA TYR A 6 10.79 -15.92 -32.89
C TYR A 6 10.15 -15.06 -33.98
N ILE A 7 8.84 -14.89 -33.87
CA ILE A 7 8.02 -13.97 -34.66
C ILE A 7 7.06 -13.30 -33.68
N ALA A 8 6.74 -12.02 -33.89
CA ALA A 8 5.76 -11.32 -33.08
C ALA A 8 4.43 -12.12 -32.99
N PRO A 9 3.78 -12.17 -31.82
CA PRO A 9 2.57 -12.97 -31.63
C PRO A 9 1.44 -12.47 -32.53
N GLY A 10 0.65 -13.40 -33.06
CA GLY A 10 -0.48 -13.09 -33.96
C GLY A 10 -0.51 -14.01 -35.17
N PHE A 11 -1.15 -13.54 -36.25
CA PHE A 11 -1.39 -14.36 -37.45
C PHE A 11 -0.10 -14.82 -38.13
N GLY A 12 0.95 -13.99 -38.14
CA GLY A 12 2.25 -14.37 -38.71
C GLY A 12 2.89 -15.57 -38.00
N LEU A 13 2.88 -15.58 -36.66
CA LEU A 13 3.36 -16.71 -35.88
C LEU A 13 2.51 -17.97 -36.13
N ALA A 14 1.18 -17.82 -36.23
CA ALA A 14 0.29 -18.94 -36.52
C ALA A 14 0.60 -19.58 -37.89
N LYS A 15 0.85 -18.76 -38.92
CA LYS A 15 1.28 -19.26 -40.25
C LYS A 15 2.62 -19.99 -40.17
N ALA A 16 3.62 -19.40 -39.51
CA ALA A 16 4.93 -20.05 -39.38
C ALA A 16 4.87 -21.37 -38.61
N ALA A 17 4.03 -21.44 -37.57
CA ALA A 17 3.79 -22.69 -36.85
C ALA A 17 3.11 -23.75 -37.74
N ALA A 18 2.12 -23.34 -38.55
CA ALA A 18 1.47 -24.22 -39.53
C ALA A 18 2.48 -24.72 -40.59
N ASP A 19 3.29 -23.83 -41.16
CA ASP A 19 4.29 -24.19 -42.17
C ASP A 19 5.29 -25.23 -41.63
N VAL A 20 5.78 -25.05 -40.39
CA VAL A 20 6.70 -25.99 -39.74
C VAL A 20 6.03 -27.35 -39.48
N PHE A 21 4.76 -27.33 -39.09
CA PHE A 21 3.98 -28.55 -38.87
C PHE A 21 3.69 -29.29 -40.19
N GLU A 22 3.29 -28.59 -41.24
CA GLU A 22 2.99 -29.19 -42.56
C GLU A 22 4.23 -29.82 -43.19
N GLN A 23 5.41 -29.23 -42.99
CA GLN A 23 6.69 -29.81 -43.40
C GLN A 23 7.06 -31.06 -42.58
N ASN A 24 6.51 -31.19 -41.37
CA ASN A 24 6.86 -32.24 -40.41
C ASN A 24 5.60 -32.80 -39.72
N PRO A 25 4.71 -33.49 -40.45
CA PRO A 25 3.40 -33.89 -39.94
C PRO A 25 3.46 -34.93 -38.80
N LYS A 26 4.65 -35.53 -38.56
CA LYS A 26 4.92 -36.43 -37.43
C LYS A 26 5.40 -35.69 -36.18
N ALA A 27 5.42 -34.35 -36.19
CA ALA A 27 5.80 -33.57 -35.03
C ALA A 27 4.80 -33.78 -33.89
N GLU A 28 5.28 -34.20 -32.72
CA GLU A 28 4.48 -34.31 -31.50
C GLU A 28 4.24 -32.95 -30.82
N GLY A 29 4.94 -31.91 -31.27
CA GLY A 29 4.83 -30.56 -30.76
C GLY A 29 5.85 -29.58 -31.33
N LEU A 30 5.63 -28.30 -31.05
CA LEU A 30 6.49 -27.16 -31.42
C LEU A 30 6.99 -26.43 -30.18
N ILE A 31 8.24 -25.98 -30.25
CA ILE A 31 8.78 -24.94 -29.39
C ILE A 31 8.73 -23.65 -30.18
N LEU A 32 7.80 -22.77 -29.82
CA LEU A 32 7.75 -21.43 -30.36
C LEU A 32 8.76 -20.59 -29.58
N HIS A 33 9.89 -20.26 -30.22
CA HIS A 33 10.99 -19.59 -29.53
C HIS A 33 10.51 -18.28 -28.88
N LYS A 34 10.76 -18.13 -27.57
CA LYS A 34 10.29 -17.01 -26.71
C LYS A 34 8.77 -16.89 -26.51
N HIS A 35 7.98 -17.87 -26.94
CA HIS A 35 6.52 -17.93 -26.72
C HIS A 35 6.08 -19.12 -25.86
N GLY A 36 6.74 -20.28 -26.02
CA GLY A 36 6.46 -21.47 -25.22
C GLY A 36 6.40 -22.76 -26.02
N ILE A 37 5.78 -23.78 -25.43
CA ILE A 37 5.63 -25.12 -25.98
C ILE A 37 4.19 -25.37 -26.39
N PHE A 38 4.01 -26.07 -27.51
CA PHE A 38 2.73 -26.56 -28.02
C PHE A 38 2.90 -28.04 -28.33
N THR A 39 1.88 -28.83 -28.04
CA THR A 39 1.85 -30.27 -28.32
C THR A 39 0.64 -30.61 -29.17
N PHE A 40 0.79 -31.66 -29.99
CA PHE A 40 -0.24 -32.14 -30.90
C PHE A 40 -0.67 -33.55 -30.50
N GLY A 41 -1.86 -33.95 -30.92
CA GLY A 41 -2.39 -35.30 -30.75
C GLY A 41 -3.64 -35.47 -31.59
N GLU A 42 -3.94 -36.72 -31.96
CA GLU A 42 -5.18 -37.07 -32.66
C GLU A 42 -6.40 -36.83 -31.77
N THR A 43 -6.17 -36.80 -30.45
CA THR A 43 -7.17 -36.43 -29.44
C THR A 43 -6.66 -35.34 -28.51
N ALA A 44 -7.59 -34.58 -27.92
CA ALA A 44 -7.25 -33.59 -26.89
C ALA A 44 -6.51 -34.20 -25.69
N ARG A 45 -6.84 -35.45 -25.34
CA ARG A 45 -6.18 -36.20 -24.27
C ARG A 45 -4.71 -36.47 -24.61
N GLU A 46 -4.45 -36.98 -25.80
CA GLU A 46 -3.08 -37.29 -26.25
C GLU A 46 -2.22 -36.02 -26.32
N ALA A 47 -2.77 -34.92 -26.85
CA ALA A 47 -2.06 -33.63 -26.86
C ALA A 47 -1.72 -33.16 -25.44
N TYR A 48 -2.64 -33.31 -24.49
CA TYR A 48 -2.44 -32.94 -23.08
C TYR A 48 -1.41 -33.85 -22.37
N GLU A 49 -1.48 -35.16 -22.56
CA GLU A 49 -0.51 -36.11 -22.00
C GLU A 49 0.91 -35.83 -22.53
N ARG A 50 1.06 -35.52 -23.82
CA ARG A 50 2.32 -35.07 -24.41
C ARG A 50 2.81 -33.75 -23.80
N MET A 51 1.91 -32.81 -23.51
CA MET A 51 2.30 -31.55 -22.83
C MET A 51 2.94 -31.86 -21.47
N ILE A 52 2.31 -32.74 -20.69
CA ILE A 52 2.85 -33.18 -19.38
C ILE A 52 4.22 -33.81 -19.57
N GLU A 53 4.37 -34.73 -20.53
CA GLU A 53 5.64 -35.40 -20.80
C GLU A 53 6.76 -34.41 -21.16
N MET A 54 6.50 -33.51 -22.11
CA MET A 54 7.51 -32.57 -22.59
C MET A 54 7.89 -31.52 -21.52
N VAL A 55 6.93 -31.06 -20.73
CA VAL A 55 7.21 -30.20 -19.57
C VAL A 55 8.01 -30.95 -18.51
N SER A 56 7.66 -32.21 -18.22
CA SER A 56 8.39 -33.05 -17.26
C SER A 56 9.85 -33.30 -17.69
N LEU A 57 10.08 -33.42 -19.01
CA LEU A 57 11.42 -33.54 -19.57
C LEU A 57 12.22 -32.25 -19.36
N ALA A 58 11.62 -31.08 -19.62
CA ALA A 58 12.25 -29.79 -19.38
C ALA A 58 12.59 -29.59 -17.88
N GLU A 59 11.66 -29.89 -16.98
CA GLU A 59 11.87 -29.84 -15.54
C GLU A 59 12.99 -30.79 -15.08
N SER A 60 13.06 -31.99 -15.66
CA SER A 60 14.14 -32.94 -15.38
C SER A 60 15.50 -32.40 -15.77
N ARG A 61 15.60 -31.69 -16.89
CA ARG A 61 16.84 -31.04 -17.32
C ARG A 61 17.22 -29.86 -16.42
N LEU A 62 16.23 -29.09 -15.94
CA LEU A 62 16.45 -27.97 -15.02
C LEU A 62 17.01 -28.44 -13.66
N ARG A 63 16.53 -29.59 -13.15
CA ARG A 63 17.08 -30.21 -11.93
C ARG A 63 18.56 -30.59 -12.01
N GLN A 64 19.10 -30.71 -13.23
CA GLN A 64 20.51 -31.00 -13.49
C GLN A 64 21.34 -29.73 -13.76
N GLY A 65 20.78 -28.54 -13.53
CA GLY A 65 21.50 -27.27 -13.61
C GLY A 65 22.54 -27.09 -12.50
N ARG A 66 23.36 -26.04 -12.60
CA ARG A 66 24.33 -25.70 -11.55
C ARG A 66 23.61 -25.46 -10.22
N PRO A 67 24.11 -26.01 -9.10
CA PRO A 67 23.45 -25.89 -7.80
C PRO A 67 23.52 -24.47 -7.23
N ILE A 68 24.59 -23.72 -7.55
CA ILE A 68 24.76 -22.32 -7.17
C ILE A 68 24.68 -21.47 -8.43
N VAL A 69 23.57 -20.75 -8.58
CA VAL A 69 23.30 -19.92 -9.76
C VAL A 69 23.85 -18.50 -9.59
N PHE A 70 23.65 -17.91 -8.41
CA PHE A 70 24.09 -16.57 -8.08
C PHE A 70 25.08 -16.62 -6.91
N PRO A 71 26.40 -16.53 -7.17
CA PRO A 71 27.37 -16.37 -6.11
C PRO A 71 27.03 -15.16 -5.25
N ALA A 72 26.97 -15.36 -3.93
CA ALA A 72 26.55 -14.31 -3.00
C ALA A 72 27.57 -13.17 -2.93
N ARG A 73 27.08 -11.93 -2.79
CA ARG A 73 27.91 -10.77 -2.44
C ARG A 73 28.18 -10.71 -0.95
N ALA A 74 29.24 -9.98 -0.58
CA ALA A 74 29.41 -9.55 0.79
C ALA A 74 28.33 -8.52 1.15
N LEU A 75 27.70 -8.70 2.32
CA LEU A 75 26.73 -7.77 2.90
C LEU A 75 27.30 -7.21 4.20
N ALA A 76 26.83 -6.01 4.59
CA ALA A 76 27.12 -5.47 5.91
C ALA A 76 26.59 -6.41 7.02
N SER A 77 27.21 -6.38 8.19
CA SER A 77 26.84 -7.27 9.31
C SER A 77 25.45 -6.99 9.88
N ALA A 78 24.90 -5.78 9.66
CA ALA A 78 23.55 -5.41 10.06
C ALA A 78 22.87 -4.56 8.97
N THR A 79 21.79 -5.08 8.40
CA THR A 79 20.96 -4.38 7.40
C THR A 79 19.75 -3.73 8.05
N ALA A 80 19.34 -2.57 7.54
CA ALA A 80 18.06 -1.99 7.95
C ALA A 80 16.88 -2.89 7.52
N SER A 81 15.79 -2.86 8.29
CA SER A 81 14.60 -3.66 8.04
C SER A 81 13.78 -3.13 6.84
N ALA A 82 12.93 -3.99 6.28
CA ALA A 82 12.00 -3.60 5.21
C ALA A 82 11.09 -2.43 5.65
N ALA A 83 10.58 -2.48 6.89
CA ALA A 83 9.76 -1.42 7.48
C ALA A 83 10.47 -0.05 7.55
N GLU A 84 11.79 -0.04 7.76
CA GLU A 84 12.56 1.22 7.85
C GLU A 84 12.82 1.85 6.49
N ILE A 85 13.01 1.03 5.44
CA ILE A 85 13.40 1.50 4.10
C ILE A 85 12.21 1.67 3.16
N ALA A 86 11.11 0.95 3.36
CA ALA A 86 9.97 0.99 2.44
C ALA A 86 9.37 2.41 2.30
N PRO A 87 9.23 3.22 3.37
CA PRO A 87 8.78 4.61 3.25
C PRO A 87 9.70 5.48 2.38
N ILE A 88 11.02 5.26 2.47
CA ILE A 88 12.03 5.99 1.69
C ILE A 88 11.91 5.61 0.21
N ILE A 89 11.84 4.31 -0.09
CA ILE A 89 11.69 3.78 -1.46
C ILE A 89 10.39 4.28 -2.08
N ARG A 90 9.28 4.15 -1.35
CA ARG A 90 7.94 4.58 -1.79
C ARG A 90 7.90 6.08 -2.06
N GLY A 91 8.48 6.89 -1.17
CA GLY A 91 8.55 8.34 -1.32
C GLY A 91 9.36 8.77 -2.54
N ALA A 92 10.55 8.20 -2.73
CA ALA A 92 11.41 8.50 -3.87
C ALA A 92 10.78 8.11 -5.22
N CYS A 93 10.00 7.02 -5.25
CA CYS A 93 9.29 6.56 -6.45
C CYS A 93 8.01 7.34 -6.74
N ALA A 94 7.52 8.19 -5.83
CA ALA A 94 6.27 8.91 -6.05
C ALA A 94 6.38 9.89 -7.23
N LEU A 95 5.33 9.96 -8.06
CA LEU A 95 5.33 10.86 -9.22
C LEU A 95 5.02 12.29 -8.77
N LYS A 96 5.93 13.22 -9.07
CA LYS A 96 5.76 14.65 -8.82
C LYS A 96 4.77 15.23 -9.83
N ASN A 97 3.77 15.97 -9.35
CA ASN A 97 2.68 16.51 -10.18
C ASN A 97 2.68 18.05 -10.26
N GLY A 98 3.86 18.67 -10.41
CA GLY A 98 3.98 20.11 -10.70
C GLY A 98 3.28 21.05 -9.71
N GLY A 99 3.37 20.76 -8.40
CA GLY A 99 2.72 21.52 -7.34
C GLY A 99 1.38 20.94 -6.85
N ALA A 100 0.82 19.94 -7.55
CA ALA A 100 -0.23 19.09 -7.02
C ALA A 100 0.34 17.94 -6.17
N GLU A 101 -0.52 17.29 -5.38
CA GLU A 101 -0.12 16.18 -4.52
C GLU A 101 0.54 15.06 -5.34
N PRO A 102 1.65 14.48 -4.85
CA PRO A 102 2.32 13.41 -5.57
C PRO A 102 1.43 12.19 -5.74
N THR A 103 1.55 11.51 -6.88
CA THR A 103 0.94 10.20 -7.07
C THR A 103 1.82 9.16 -6.39
N ARG A 104 1.34 8.63 -5.27
CA ARG A 104 2.02 7.60 -4.50
C ARG A 104 1.65 6.21 -5.00
N PHE A 105 2.48 5.24 -4.63
CA PHE A 105 2.26 3.82 -4.91
C PHE A 105 2.06 3.05 -3.60
N ILE A 106 1.41 1.90 -3.66
CA ILE A 106 1.40 0.90 -2.60
C ILE A 106 2.54 -0.09 -2.88
N ALA A 107 3.21 -0.55 -1.83
CA ALA A 107 4.21 -1.61 -1.92
C ALA A 107 3.63 -2.99 -1.57
N ASP A 108 4.25 -4.05 -2.08
CA ASP A 108 4.13 -5.44 -1.61
C ASP A 108 5.56 -6.00 -1.49
N PHE A 109 5.96 -6.33 -0.27
CA PHE A 109 7.31 -6.80 0.07
C PHE A 109 7.38 -8.34 0.09
N ARG A 110 8.40 -8.91 -0.54
CA ARG A 110 8.64 -10.36 -0.62
C ARG A 110 10.09 -10.69 -0.27
N THR A 111 10.27 -11.75 0.52
CA THR A 111 11.57 -12.18 1.07
C THR A 111 11.75 -13.70 1.10
N ALA A 112 11.11 -14.43 0.18
CA ALA A 112 11.31 -15.88 0.06
C ALA A 112 12.80 -16.22 -0.14
N PRO A 113 13.28 -17.41 0.29
CA PRO A 113 14.70 -17.79 0.17
C PRO A 113 15.28 -17.64 -1.24
N GLU A 114 14.49 -17.96 -2.28
CA GLU A 114 14.88 -17.84 -3.69
C GLU A 114 15.05 -16.38 -4.09
N ILE A 115 14.19 -15.49 -3.58
CA ILE A 115 14.31 -14.04 -3.75
C ILE A 115 15.59 -13.55 -3.09
N LEU A 116 15.88 -13.98 -1.86
CA LEU A 116 17.09 -13.58 -1.15
C LEU A 116 18.35 -14.06 -1.87
N ALA A 117 18.38 -15.30 -2.35
CA ALA A 117 19.48 -15.82 -3.17
C ALA A 117 19.68 -14.97 -4.44
N TYR A 118 18.59 -14.58 -5.10
CA TYR A 118 18.62 -13.74 -6.29
C TYR A 118 19.11 -12.32 -6.00
N VAL A 119 18.55 -11.61 -5.00
CA VAL A 119 18.94 -10.22 -4.73
C VAL A 119 20.32 -10.10 -4.07
N ASN A 120 20.81 -11.18 -3.46
CA ASN A 120 22.16 -11.23 -2.88
C ASN A 120 23.23 -11.68 -3.87
N GLY A 121 22.91 -11.90 -5.15
CA GLY A 121 23.93 -12.22 -6.13
C GLY A 121 24.93 -11.07 -6.33
N ALA A 122 26.21 -11.40 -6.50
CA ALA A 122 27.27 -10.45 -6.82
C ALA A 122 26.94 -9.67 -8.10
N GLU A 123 26.46 -10.37 -9.12
CA GLU A 123 26.17 -9.85 -10.45
C GLU A 123 24.70 -9.43 -10.64
N LEU A 124 23.99 -9.05 -9.56
CA LEU A 124 22.57 -8.64 -9.62
C LEU A 124 22.29 -7.62 -10.72
N ALA A 125 23.13 -6.57 -10.80
CA ALA A 125 23.01 -5.51 -11.80
C ALA A 125 23.25 -5.98 -13.24
N SER A 126 23.77 -7.20 -13.45
CA SER A 126 23.97 -7.79 -14.77
C SER A 126 22.77 -8.61 -15.22
N TYR A 127 22.35 -9.62 -14.44
CA TYR A 127 21.26 -10.51 -14.87
C TYR A 127 19.86 -9.90 -14.71
N SER A 128 19.64 -9.03 -13.72
CA SER A 128 18.32 -8.41 -13.52
C SER A 128 18.00 -7.33 -14.55
N GLN A 129 19.01 -6.83 -15.27
CA GLN A 129 18.88 -5.68 -16.17
C GLN A 129 18.71 -6.08 -17.65
N ARG A 130 18.67 -7.38 -17.96
CA ARG A 130 18.66 -7.87 -19.35
C ARG A 130 17.33 -7.66 -20.06
N GLY A 131 16.23 -7.64 -19.32
CA GLY A 131 14.86 -7.54 -19.86
C GLY A 131 13.88 -8.39 -19.05
N VAL A 132 12.67 -8.56 -19.56
CA VAL A 132 11.57 -9.24 -18.87
C VAL A 132 11.12 -10.51 -19.58
N VAL A 133 10.40 -11.37 -18.86
CA VAL A 133 10.04 -12.72 -19.31
C VAL A 133 8.88 -12.74 -20.31
N THR A 134 7.82 -11.95 -20.07
CA THR A 134 6.58 -12.02 -20.88
C THR A 134 5.98 -10.64 -21.16
N PRO A 135 5.02 -10.51 -22.10
CA PRO A 135 4.26 -9.27 -22.32
C PRO A 135 3.57 -8.75 -21.04
N ASP A 136 3.09 -9.66 -20.19
CA ASP A 136 2.45 -9.29 -18.92
C ASP A 136 3.44 -8.65 -17.93
N HIS A 137 4.73 -9.00 -18.00
CA HIS A 137 5.78 -8.33 -17.24
C HIS A 137 6.00 -6.91 -17.76
N ILE A 138 6.23 -6.73 -19.06
CA ILE A 138 6.65 -5.41 -19.59
C ILE A 138 5.62 -4.32 -19.29
N ILE A 139 4.32 -4.63 -19.39
CA ILE A 139 3.25 -3.66 -19.15
C ILE A 139 3.00 -3.37 -17.65
N ARG A 140 3.44 -4.23 -16.73
CA ARG A 140 3.18 -4.08 -15.27
C ARG A 140 4.42 -3.75 -14.45
N THR A 141 5.60 -4.19 -14.86
CA THR A 141 6.86 -4.05 -14.11
C THR A 141 7.85 -3.08 -14.74
N LYS A 142 7.57 -2.54 -15.94
CA LYS A 142 8.52 -1.84 -16.83
C LYS A 142 9.58 -2.79 -17.40
N ASN A 143 10.46 -2.26 -18.24
CA ASN A 143 11.50 -3.01 -18.95
C ASN A 143 12.63 -3.53 -18.06
N ARG A 144 12.86 -2.92 -16.90
CA ARG A 144 13.88 -3.32 -15.92
C ARG A 144 13.43 -3.01 -14.49
N PRO A 145 13.91 -3.76 -13.48
CA PRO A 145 13.74 -3.39 -12.08
C PRO A 145 14.74 -2.32 -11.65
N LEU A 146 14.38 -1.54 -10.62
CA LEU A 146 15.33 -0.69 -9.91
C LEU A 146 16.19 -1.55 -8.97
N VAL A 147 17.51 -1.39 -9.03
CA VAL A 147 18.43 -2.06 -8.10
C VAL A 147 19.00 -1.01 -7.15
N LEU A 148 18.87 -1.27 -5.84
CA LEU A 148 19.40 -0.41 -4.78
C LEU A 148 20.60 -1.07 -4.10
N PRO A 149 21.45 -0.29 -3.40
CA PRO A 149 22.47 -0.87 -2.52
C PRO A 149 21.82 -1.55 -1.30
N ALA A 150 22.61 -2.38 -0.60
CA ALA A 150 22.18 -2.90 0.69
C ALA A 150 22.09 -1.75 1.72
N PRO A 151 20.98 -1.61 2.45
CA PRO A 151 20.84 -0.55 3.45
C PRO A 151 21.57 -0.91 4.74
N GLU A 152 22.50 -0.08 5.17
CA GLU A 152 23.19 -0.24 6.46
C GLU A 152 22.28 0.24 7.61
N ALA A 153 22.18 -0.58 8.67
CA ALA A 153 21.44 -0.19 9.87
C ALA A 153 22.04 1.09 10.47
N GLY A 154 21.19 2.06 10.83
CA GLY A 154 21.60 3.35 11.38
C GLY A 154 22.06 4.40 10.36
N ARG A 155 22.14 4.09 9.06
CA ARG A 155 22.54 5.03 7.98
C ARG A 155 21.41 5.31 6.99
N LEU A 156 20.19 5.50 7.50
CA LEU A 156 19.00 5.68 6.66
C LEU A 156 19.01 6.97 5.83
N GLU A 157 19.69 8.01 6.27
CA GLU A 157 19.81 9.28 5.53
C GLU A 157 20.66 9.11 4.27
N ASP A 158 21.82 8.45 4.38
CA ASP A 158 22.69 8.10 3.26
C ASP A 158 21.97 7.17 2.27
N PHE A 159 21.25 6.17 2.82
CA PHE A 159 20.40 5.31 2.01
C PHE A 159 19.35 6.13 1.25
N ALA A 160 18.64 7.05 1.91
CA ALA A 160 17.63 7.89 1.28
C ALA A 160 18.18 8.77 0.16
N ALA A 161 19.38 9.35 0.32
CA ALA A 161 20.05 10.08 -0.74
C ALA A 161 20.34 9.18 -1.94
N THR A 162 20.87 7.98 -1.70
CA THR A 162 21.21 7.01 -2.75
C THR A 162 19.97 6.50 -3.48
N VAL A 163 18.87 6.26 -2.76
CA VAL A 163 17.59 5.85 -3.39
C VAL A 163 17.07 6.92 -4.34
N ARG A 164 17.09 8.20 -3.93
CA ARG A 164 16.65 9.31 -4.79
C ARG A 164 17.46 9.38 -6.08
N GLU A 165 18.79 9.31 -5.97
CA GLU A 165 19.68 9.30 -7.13
C GLU A 165 19.42 8.09 -8.04
N ALA A 166 19.22 6.90 -7.46
CA ALA A 166 18.95 5.68 -8.23
C ALA A 166 17.60 5.76 -8.98
N VAL A 167 16.56 6.33 -8.36
CA VAL A 167 15.28 6.56 -9.03
C VAL A 167 15.41 7.59 -10.16
N GLU A 168 16.14 8.68 -9.95
CA GLU A 168 16.40 9.68 -11.00
C GLU A 168 17.13 9.06 -12.20
N LYS A 169 18.15 8.23 -11.94
CA LYS A 169 18.87 7.46 -12.98
C LYS A 169 17.96 6.49 -13.71
N PHE A 170 17.07 5.79 -12.99
CA PHE A 170 16.09 4.89 -13.59
C PHE A 170 15.15 5.64 -14.54
N VAL A 171 14.59 6.78 -14.09
CA VAL A 171 13.69 7.60 -14.88
C VAL A 171 14.38 8.13 -16.14
N ALA A 172 15.62 8.64 -16.01
CA ALA A 172 16.40 9.11 -17.15
C ALA A 172 16.70 7.98 -18.16
N ALA A 173 17.01 6.78 -17.68
CA ALA A 173 17.24 5.62 -18.54
C ALA A 173 15.96 5.17 -19.27
N TYR A 174 14.81 5.18 -18.60
CA TYR A 174 13.52 4.88 -19.22
C TYR A 174 13.14 5.93 -20.27
N ASP A 175 13.38 7.21 -19.99
CA ASP A 175 13.14 8.30 -20.94
C ASP A 175 14.02 8.18 -22.19
N ALA A 176 15.30 7.86 -22.02
CA ALA A 176 16.21 7.61 -23.14
C ALA A 176 15.81 6.38 -23.97
N TYR A 177 15.36 5.31 -23.31
CA TYR A 177 14.78 4.13 -23.95
C TYR A 177 13.55 4.50 -24.78
N PHE A 178 12.60 5.24 -24.20
CA PHE A 178 11.40 5.68 -24.91
C PHE A 178 11.73 6.55 -26.13
N VAL A 179 12.63 7.53 -26.00
CA VAL A 179 12.99 8.41 -27.11
C VAL A 179 13.61 7.62 -28.26
N ARG A 180 14.56 6.73 -27.97
CA ARG A 180 15.25 5.90 -28.97
C ARG A 180 14.28 4.99 -29.71
N GLU A 181 13.49 4.20 -28.96
CA GLU A 181 12.62 3.18 -29.57
C GLU A 181 11.38 3.80 -30.21
N ASN A 182 10.84 4.90 -29.67
CA ASN A 182 9.74 5.62 -30.31
C ASN A 182 10.17 6.20 -31.66
N ALA A 183 11.38 6.75 -31.76
CA ALA A 183 11.92 7.25 -33.03
C ALA A 183 12.04 6.12 -34.09
N ALA A 184 12.45 4.92 -33.67
CA ALA A 184 12.55 3.75 -34.54
C ALA A 184 11.19 3.29 -35.12
N VAL A 185 10.08 3.61 -34.44
CA VAL A 185 8.71 3.30 -34.89
C VAL A 185 7.93 4.52 -35.42
N GLY A 186 8.64 5.58 -35.83
CA GLY A 186 8.04 6.77 -36.45
C GLY A 186 7.52 7.84 -35.48
N GLY A 187 7.87 7.77 -34.19
CA GLY A 187 7.60 8.82 -33.21
C GLY A 187 6.15 8.92 -32.74
N VAL A 188 5.31 7.92 -33.04
CA VAL A 188 3.85 7.98 -32.86
C VAL A 188 3.35 7.58 -31.47
N LYS A 189 4.22 7.05 -30.59
CA LYS A 189 3.81 6.60 -29.25
C LYS A 189 3.81 7.75 -28.25
N SER A 190 2.90 7.69 -27.28
CA SER A 190 2.86 8.59 -26.12
C SER A 190 3.52 7.94 -24.91
N LYS A 191 4.45 8.64 -24.26
CA LYS A 191 5.25 8.11 -23.14
C LYS A 191 4.36 7.69 -21.96
N LEU A 192 4.62 6.51 -21.41
CA LEU A 192 4.06 6.08 -20.13
C LEU A 192 4.83 6.72 -18.95
N ASP A 193 4.32 6.59 -17.73
CA ASP A 193 5.08 7.06 -16.57
C ASP A 193 6.40 6.29 -16.41
N ALA A 194 7.47 6.96 -16.00
CA ALA A 194 8.81 6.38 -15.91
C ALA A 194 9.15 5.82 -14.51
N SER A 195 8.19 5.75 -13.59
CA SER A 195 8.47 5.26 -12.23
C SER A 195 8.73 3.75 -12.24
N PRO A 196 9.71 3.28 -11.44
CA PRO A 196 9.92 1.85 -11.26
C PRO A 196 8.69 1.18 -10.63
N ARG A 197 8.56 -0.12 -10.92
CA ARG A 197 7.48 -0.99 -10.43
C ARG A 197 7.99 -2.20 -9.65
N VAL A 198 9.27 -2.51 -9.78
CA VAL A 198 9.97 -3.55 -9.03
C VAL A 198 11.26 -2.95 -8.50
N VAL A 199 11.52 -3.13 -7.21
CA VAL A 199 12.73 -2.67 -6.54
C VAL A 199 13.42 -3.85 -5.87
N LEU A 200 14.70 -4.05 -6.16
CA LEU A 200 15.52 -5.13 -5.64
C LEU A 200 16.53 -4.55 -4.63
N VAL A 201 16.54 -5.09 -3.41
CA VAL A 201 17.36 -4.58 -2.31
C VAL A 201 18.16 -5.73 -1.71
N PRO A 202 19.47 -5.82 -1.99
CA PRO A 202 20.33 -6.83 -1.38
C PRO A 202 20.28 -6.77 0.14
N GLY A 203 20.28 -7.94 0.78
CA GLY A 203 20.16 -8.12 2.22
C GLY A 203 18.74 -7.98 2.78
N VAL A 204 17.77 -7.56 1.96
CA VAL A 204 16.38 -7.33 2.42
C VAL A 204 15.36 -8.11 1.61
N GLY A 205 15.33 -7.98 0.28
CA GLY A 205 14.35 -8.66 -0.57
C GLY A 205 13.92 -7.83 -1.77
N LEU A 206 12.68 -8.01 -2.23
CA LEU A 206 12.10 -7.24 -3.33
C LEU A 206 10.78 -6.56 -2.95
N PHE A 207 10.50 -5.45 -3.61
CA PHE A 207 9.25 -4.70 -3.49
C PHE A 207 8.57 -4.60 -4.87
N GLY A 208 7.32 -5.03 -4.96
CA GLY A 208 6.42 -4.66 -6.05
C GLY A 208 5.73 -3.34 -5.71
N LEU A 209 5.65 -2.41 -6.67
CA LEU A 209 4.99 -1.11 -6.51
C LEU A 209 3.83 -0.98 -7.49
N GLY A 210 2.66 -0.57 -6.99
CA GLY A 210 1.45 -0.42 -7.82
C GLY A 210 0.54 0.70 -7.33
N ARG A 211 -0.47 1.08 -8.12
CA ARG A 211 -1.42 2.15 -7.74
C ARG A 211 -2.38 1.71 -6.63
N SER A 212 -2.56 0.41 -6.47
CA SER A 212 -3.36 -0.23 -5.42
C SER A 212 -2.59 -1.41 -4.83
N ALA A 213 -3.03 -1.94 -3.69
CA ALA A 213 -2.45 -3.15 -3.10
C ALA A 213 -2.53 -4.35 -4.06
N LYS A 214 -3.58 -4.44 -4.89
CA LYS A 214 -3.70 -5.47 -5.93
C LYS A 214 -2.64 -5.31 -7.01
N ASP A 215 -2.43 -4.09 -7.51
CA ASP A 215 -1.44 -3.84 -8.56
C ASP A 215 -0.01 -4.08 -8.06
N ALA A 216 0.27 -3.70 -6.80
CA ALA A 216 1.55 -3.94 -6.15
C ALA A 216 1.83 -5.45 -6.01
N SER A 217 0.81 -6.22 -5.61
CA SER A 217 0.90 -7.68 -5.54
C SER A 217 1.12 -8.32 -6.91
N ILE A 218 0.45 -7.85 -7.96
CA ILE A 218 0.71 -8.37 -9.32
C ILE A 218 2.17 -8.07 -9.75
N ALA A 219 2.67 -6.86 -9.46
CA ALA A 219 4.06 -6.52 -9.76
C ALA A 219 5.05 -7.39 -8.97
N ALA A 220 4.77 -7.68 -7.70
CA ALA A 220 5.58 -8.56 -6.87
C ALA A 220 5.53 -10.02 -7.35
N ASP A 221 4.37 -10.54 -7.72
CA ASP A 221 4.20 -11.91 -8.25
C ASP A 221 4.97 -12.09 -9.58
N LEU A 222 4.95 -11.07 -10.45
CA LEU A 222 5.75 -11.06 -11.68
C LEU A 222 7.26 -10.95 -11.41
N ALA A 223 7.67 -10.18 -10.40
CA ALA A 223 9.07 -10.12 -9.99
C ALA A 223 9.54 -11.48 -9.44
N GLU A 224 8.74 -12.13 -8.61
CA GLU A 224 9.01 -13.48 -8.08
C GLU A 224 9.06 -14.53 -9.21
N ASN A 225 8.16 -14.44 -10.19
CA ASN A 225 8.23 -15.27 -11.39
C ASN A 225 9.52 -15.03 -12.18
N THR A 226 9.94 -13.76 -12.34
CA THR A 226 11.21 -13.41 -12.98
C THR A 226 12.39 -14.01 -12.23
N VAL A 227 12.40 -13.96 -10.89
CA VAL A 227 13.43 -14.62 -10.06
C VAL A 227 13.51 -16.09 -10.42
N LYS A 228 12.39 -16.83 -10.43
CA LYS A 228 12.36 -18.26 -10.77
C LYS A 228 12.88 -18.52 -12.19
N VAL A 229 12.35 -17.82 -13.19
CA VAL A 229 12.70 -18.05 -14.60
C VAL A 229 14.16 -17.74 -14.89
N VAL A 230 14.67 -16.62 -14.36
CA VAL A 230 16.07 -16.25 -14.53
C VAL A 230 16.96 -17.26 -13.80
N THR A 231 16.60 -17.70 -12.60
CA THR A 231 17.33 -18.74 -11.87
C THR A 231 17.43 -20.02 -12.69
N ASP A 232 16.30 -20.54 -13.19
CA ASP A 232 16.23 -21.77 -13.96
C ASP A 232 17.03 -21.68 -15.27
N ALA A 233 16.90 -20.57 -16.00
CA ALA A 233 17.64 -20.35 -17.25
C ALA A 233 19.15 -20.21 -17.01
N GLU A 234 19.55 -19.46 -15.99
CA GLU A 234 20.94 -19.31 -15.57
C GLU A 234 21.51 -20.61 -14.99
N ALA A 235 20.68 -21.53 -14.47
CA ALA A 235 21.16 -22.80 -13.95
C ALA A 235 21.71 -23.72 -15.07
N ILE A 236 21.15 -23.63 -16.27
CA ILE A 236 21.53 -24.50 -17.40
C ILE A 236 22.28 -23.78 -18.52
N GLY A 237 22.26 -22.44 -18.51
CA GLY A 237 22.85 -21.60 -19.54
C GLY A 237 22.84 -20.13 -19.14
N ARG A 238 22.26 -19.28 -19.98
CA ARG A 238 22.17 -17.83 -19.74
C ARG A 238 20.76 -17.36 -20.04
N TYR A 239 20.19 -16.55 -19.16
CA TYR A 239 18.91 -15.91 -19.43
C TYR A 239 19.06 -14.87 -20.55
N GLU A 240 18.22 -15.02 -21.57
CA GLU A 240 18.15 -14.16 -22.75
C GLU A 240 16.68 -13.78 -23.01
N PRO A 241 16.28 -12.52 -22.77
CA PRO A 241 14.95 -12.02 -23.10
C PRO A 241 14.85 -11.66 -24.59
N LEU A 242 13.70 -11.11 -24.99
CA LEU A 242 13.57 -10.49 -26.30
C LEU A 242 14.47 -9.25 -26.44
N PRO A 243 14.88 -8.90 -27.68
CA PRO A 243 15.51 -7.62 -27.96
C PRO A 243 14.68 -6.43 -27.47
N GLU A 244 15.36 -5.34 -27.15
CA GLU A 244 14.74 -4.14 -26.59
C GLU A 244 13.62 -3.57 -27.48
N SER A 245 13.79 -3.61 -28.81
CA SER A 245 12.79 -3.14 -29.78
C SER A 245 11.49 -3.95 -29.74
N ASP A 246 11.59 -5.26 -29.54
CA ASP A 246 10.42 -6.15 -29.43
C ASP A 246 9.72 -5.94 -28.08
N LEU A 247 10.48 -5.73 -27.01
CA LEU A 247 9.92 -5.38 -25.70
C LEU A 247 9.20 -4.03 -25.75
N PHE A 248 9.76 -3.02 -26.43
CA PHE A 248 9.11 -1.73 -26.63
C PHE A 248 7.82 -1.86 -27.46
N ALA A 249 7.86 -2.64 -28.54
CA ALA A 249 6.68 -2.88 -29.36
C ALA A 249 5.55 -3.50 -28.53
N LEU A 250 5.86 -4.47 -27.66
CA LEU A 250 4.90 -5.09 -26.74
C LEU A 250 4.40 -4.12 -25.66
N GLU A 251 5.29 -3.34 -25.04
CA GLU A 251 4.94 -2.35 -24.02
C GLU A 251 3.94 -1.32 -24.55
N TYR A 252 4.14 -0.86 -25.78
CA TYR A 252 3.31 0.17 -26.42
C TYR A 252 2.29 -0.41 -27.42
N TRP A 253 1.99 -1.71 -27.31
CA TRP A 253 0.94 -2.36 -28.08
C TRP A 253 -0.42 -2.09 -27.46
N SER A 254 -1.37 -1.60 -28.27
CA SER A 254 -2.70 -1.20 -27.80
C SER A 254 -3.50 -2.35 -27.17
N LEU A 255 -3.35 -3.58 -27.67
CA LEU A 255 -4.05 -4.76 -27.13
C LEU A 255 -3.50 -5.17 -25.75
N GLU A 256 -2.18 -5.07 -25.55
CA GLU A 256 -1.56 -5.33 -24.24
C GLU A 256 -1.92 -4.24 -23.24
N GLN A 257 -1.82 -2.97 -23.65
CA GLN A 257 -2.23 -1.83 -22.82
C GLN A 257 -3.72 -1.85 -22.46
N ALA A 258 -4.57 -2.45 -23.29
CA ALA A 258 -5.99 -2.64 -22.97
C ALA A 258 -6.21 -3.52 -21.72
N LYS A 259 -5.29 -4.45 -21.41
CA LYS A 259 -5.35 -5.28 -20.18
C LYS A 259 -5.25 -4.45 -18.89
N LEU A 260 -4.72 -3.22 -18.98
CA LEU A 260 -4.58 -2.29 -17.85
C LEU A 260 -5.76 -1.31 -17.73
N LYS A 261 -6.55 -1.16 -18.80
CA LYS A 261 -7.69 -0.23 -18.84
C LYS A 261 -8.89 -0.90 -18.16
N GLY A 262 -9.25 -0.45 -16.95
CA GLY A 262 -10.47 -0.95 -16.29
C GLY A 262 -10.74 -0.43 -14.88
N ALA A 263 -9.72 0.07 -14.17
CA ALA A 263 -9.93 0.63 -12.84
C ALA A 263 -10.15 2.15 -12.91
N VAL A 264 -11.33 2.61 -12.50
CA VAL A 264 -11.57 4.02 -12.20
C VAL A 264 -10.62 4.42 -11.06
N VAL A 265 -9.74 5.39 -11.32
CA VAL A 265 -8.84 5.92 -10.29
C VAL A 265 -9.69 6.66 -9.27
N LYS A 266 -9.69 6.16 -8.03
CA LYS A 266 -10.47 6.74 -6.94
C LYS A 266 -9.68 7.84 -6.21
N PRO A 267 -10.33 8.74 -5.46
CA PRO A 267 -9.67 9.90 -4.87
C PRO A 267 -8.49 9.58 -3.93
N LEU A 268 -8.53 8.42 -3.26
CA LEU A 268 -7.49 7.97 -2.32
C LEU A 268 -6.67 6.79 -2.87
N THR A 269 -6.72 6.52 -4.18
CA THR A 269 -5.82 5.55 -4.81
C THR A 269 -4.35 5.90 -4.53
N GLY A 270 -3.57 4.89 -4.14
CA GLY A 270 -2.16 5.03 -3.77
C GLY A 270 -1.92 5.50 -2.33
N GLN A 271 -2.96 5.83 -1.56
CA GLN A 271 -2.84 6.26 -0.16
C GLN A 271 -2.84 5.06 0.80
N VAL A 272 -2.06 5.14 1.87
CA VAL A 272 -2.07 4.21 3.00
C VAL A 272 -2.69 4.90 4.22
N ALA A 273 -3.76 4.33 4.75
CA ALA A 273 -4.48 4.86 5.90
C ALA A 273 -4.41 3.92 7.11
N VAL A 274 -4.14 4.48 8.29
CA VAL A 274 -4.19 3.77 9.57
C VAL A 274 -5.37 4.30 10.38
N VAL A 275 -6.24 3.42 10.87
CA VAL A 275 -7.38 3.77 11.73
C VAL A 275 -7.23 3.04 13.07
N THR A 276 -7.16 3.78 14.17
CA THR A 276 -7.10 3.19 15.52
C THR A 276 -8.51 3.04 16.11
N GLY A 277 -8.80 1.93 16.77
CA GLY A 277 -10.11 1.57 17.29
C GLY A 277 -11.01 0.99 16.19
N ALA A 278 -11.42 -0.26 16.32
CA ALA A 278 -12.30 -1.01 15.41
C ALA A 278 -13.80 -0.94 15.80
N GLY A 279 -14.15 -0.08 16.77
CA GLY A 279 -15.54 0.22 17.13
C GLY A 279 -16.32 0.89 15.98
N ALA A 280 -17.59 1.24 16.23
CA ALA A 280 -18.54 1.70 15.20
C ALA A 280 -17.97 2.77 14.24
N ILE A 281 -17.43 3.87 14.76
CA ILE A 281 -16.85 4.96 13.95
C ILE A 281 -15.61 4.50 13.19
N GLY A 282 -14.71 3.77 13.85
CA GLY A 282 -13.46 3.33 13.23
C GLY A 282 -13.67 2.32 12.11
N ALA A 283 -14.58 1.35 12.31
CA ALA A 283 -14.96 0.39 11.27
C ALA A 283 -15.64 1.08 10.07
N ALA A 284 -16.56 2.01 10.32
CA ALA A 284 -17.20 2.82 9.27
C ALA A 284 -16.16 3.66 8.51
N THR A 285 -15.22 4.29 9.22
CA THR A 285 -14.16 5.12 8.62
C THR A 285 -13.20 4.29 7.78
N ALA A 286 -12.76 3.14 8.28
CA ALA A 286 -11.92 2.21 7.53
C ALA A 286 -12.60 1.75 6.22
N LYS A 287 -13.90 1.43 6.30
CA LYS A 287 -14.72 1.10 5.12
C LYS A 287 -14.83 2.26 4.13
N ALA A 288 -15.06 3.48 4.60
CA ALA A 288 -15.19 4.65 3.74
C ALA A 288 -13.87 4.99 3.03
N LEU A 289 -12.73 4.94 3.74
CA LEU A 289 -11.40 5.16 3.16
C LEU A 289 -11.05 4.11 2.09
N ALA A 290 -11.32 2.83 2.37
CA ALA A 290 -11.11 1.75 1.39
C ALA A 290 -12.04 1.88 0.18
N THR A 291 -13.29 2.33 0.40
CA THR A 291 -14.24 2.61 -0.67
C THR A 291 -13.72 3.69 -1.61
N ASP A 292 -13.02 4.71 -1.10
CA ASP A 292 -12.32 5.74 -1.88
C ASP A 292 -10.92 5.32 -2.40
N GLY A 293 -10.53 4.06 -2.20
CA GLY A 293 -9.37 3.43 -2.83
C GLY A 293 -8.08 3.41 -2.02
N ALA A 294 -8.10 3.77 -0.73
CA ALA A 294 -6.94 3.66 0.14
C ALA A 294 -6.63 2.19 0.50
N ALA A 295 -5.35 1.87 0.71
CA ALA A 295 -4.95 0.67 1.45
C ALA A 295 -5.09 0.97 2.95
N VAL A 296 -5.85 0.16 3.68
CA VAL A 296 -6.24 0.49 5.06
C VAL A 296 -5.70 -0.54 6.05
N ALA A 297 -5.13 -0.05 7.14
CA ALA A 297 -4.82 -0.81 8.34
C ALA A 297 -5.73 -0.38 9.50
N VAL A 298 -6.25 -1.35 10.27
CA VAL A 298 -7.08 -1.14 11.45
C VAL A 298 -6.34 -1.68 12.67
N LEU A 299 -6.17 -0.83 13.67
CA LEU A 299 -5.48 -1.15 14.92
C LEU A 299 -6.50 -1.18 16.05
N ASP A 300 -6.56 -2.24 16.84
CA ASP A 300 -7.38 -2.29 18.05
C ASP A 300 -6.72 -3.18 19.11
N ILE A 301 -7.01 -2.97 20.38
CA ILE A 301 -6.55 -3.87 21.45
C ILE A 301 -7.16 -5.27 21.30
N ASP A 302 -8.39 -5.34 20.76
CA ASP A 302 -9.02 -6.58 20.30
C ASP A 302 -8.57 -6.89 18.87
N GLY A 303 -7.58 -7.78 18.76
CA GLY A 303 -7.03 -8.22 17.47
C GLY A 303 -8.06 -8.88 16.56
N GLU A 304 -9.08 -9.55 17.09
CA GLU A 304 -10.12 -10.19 16.28
C GLU A 304 -11.11 -9.15 15.72
N ALA A 305 -11.45 -8.13 16.51
CA ALA A 305 -12.22 -6.99 16.02
C ALA A 305 -11.47 -6.26 14.90
N ALA A 306 -10.17 -6.01 15.07
CA ALA A 306 -9.33 -5.39 14.05
C ALA A 306 -9.29 -6.22 12.75
N LYS A 307 -9.04 -7.53 12.85
CA LYS A 307 -9.04 -8.46 11.70
C LYS A 307 -10.39 -8.52 11.00
N LYS A 308 -11.50 -8.56 11.75
CA LYS A 308 -12.85 -8.57 11.18
C LYS A 308 -13.13 -7.31 10.37
N ALA A 309 -12.84 -6.13 10.94
CA ALA A 309 -13.02 -4.84 10.27
C ALA A 309 -12.15 -4.74 9.00
N ALA A 310 -10.89 -5.15 9.08
CA ALA A 310 -9.96 -5.13 7.97
C ALA A 310 -10.31 -6.14 6.86
N SER A 311 -10.77 -7.35 7.21
CA SER A 311 -11.09 -8.40 6.23
C SER A 311 -12.22 -7.99 5.29
N ALA A 312 -13.23 -7.28 5.80
CA ALA A 312 -14.35 -6.76 5.01
C ALA A 312 -13.90 -5.80 3.87
N ILE A 313 -12.70 -5.24 3.99
CA ILE A 313 -12.13 -4.27 3.06
C ILE A 313 -10.82 -4.75 2.43
N LYS A 314 -10.44 -6.02 2.64
CA LYS A 314 -9.13 -6.59 2.23
C LYS A 314 -7.93 -5.77 2.75
N GLY A 315 -8.08 -5.18 3.93
CA GLY A 315 -7.04 -4.41 4.63
C GLY A 315 -6.22 -5.26 5.60
N LEU A 316 -5.42 -4.59 6.42
CA LEU A 316 -4.58 -5.20 7.46
C LEU A 316 -5.19 -4.96 8.85
N GLY A 317 -5.50 -6.01 9.60
CA GLY A 317 -5.97 -5.88 10.99
C GLY A 317 -4.88 -6.28 11.97
N LEU A 318 -4.56 -5.41 12.94
CA LEU A 318 -3.48 -5.64 13.91
C LEU A 318 -3.97 -5.42 15.34
N ALA A 319 -3.56 -6.33 16.23
CA ALA A 319 -3.69 -6.13 17.68
C ALA A 319 -2.69 -5.05 18.12
N CYS A 320 -3.16 -3.99 18.77
CA CYS A 320 -2.34 -2.88 19.24
C CYS A 320 -3.06 -2.14 20.37
N ASP A 321 -2.51 -2.21 21.58
CA ASP A 321 -2.82 -1.28 22.65
C ASP A 321 -2.12 0.06 22.36
N VAL A 322 -2.90 1.08 21.99
CA VAL A 322 -2.37 2.40 21.66
C VAL A 322 -1.77 3.16 22.85
N THR A 323 -1.96 2.67 24.09
CA THR A 323 -1.29 3.19 25.29
C THR A 323 0.13 2.65 25.46
N LYS A 324 0.56 1.74 24.58
CA LYS A 324 1.86 1.07 24.58
C LYS A 324 2.71 1.52 23.39
N PRO A 325 3.66 2.45 23.57
CA PRO A 325 4.46 3.00 22.46
C PRO A 325 5.19 1.96 21.61
N GLU A 326 5.65 0.87 22.22
CA GLU A 326 6.29 -0.25 21.55
C GLU A 326 5.33 -0.99 20.61
N GLN A 327 4.06 -1.15 21.01
CA GLN A 327 3.05 -1.79 20.15
C GLN A 327 2.64 -0.88 19.01
N VAL A 328 2.51 0.44 19.24
CA VAL A 328 2.26 1.42 18.18
C VAL A 328 3.40 1.39 17.16
N LYS A 329 4.66 1.43 17.61
CA LYS A 329 5.82 1.34 16.72
C LYS A 329 5.83 0.05 15.91
N ALA A 330 5.56 -1.09 16.54
CA ALA A 330 5.49 -2.38 15.86
C ALA A 330 4.35 -2.43 14.83
N ALA A 331 3.18 -1.89 15.16
CA ALA A 331 2.04 -1.83 14.25
C ALA A 331 2.32 -0.96 13.03
N PHE A 332 2.89 0.23 13.22
CA PHE A 332 3.27 1.12 12.11
C PHE A 332 4.40 0.54 11.26
N ALA A 333 5.36 -0.18 11.86
CA ALA A 333 6.37 -0.93 11.12
C ALA A 333 5.74 -2.01 10.23
N ALA A 334 4.77 -2.78 10.74
CA ALA A 334 4.05 -3.77 9.94
C ALA A 334 3.25 -3.12 8.79
N VAL A 335 2.66 -1.95 9.01
CA VAL A 335 1.99 -1.17 7.95
C VAL A 335 2.99 -0.69 6.89
N ALA A 336 4.15 -0.17 7.32
CA ALA A 336 5.21 0.27 6.42
C ALA A 336 5.79 -0.88 5.59
N GLU A 337 5.99 -2.05 6.19
CA GLU A 337 6.42 -3.26 5.47
C GLU A 337 5.36 -3.73 4.47
N ARG A 338 4.09 -3.76 4.90
CA ARG A 338 3.00 -4.30 4.08
C ARG A 338 2.57 -3.41 2.92
N PHE A 339 2.53 -2.10 3.13
CA PHE A 339 1.98 -1.14 2.14
C PHE A 339 2.99 -0.10 1.68
N GLY A 340 4.18 -0.08 2.27
CA GLY A 340 5.28 0.82 1.92
C GLY A 340 5.31 2.12 2.71
N GLY A 341 4.36 2.40 3.61
CA GLY A 341 4.34 3.66 4.35
C GLY A 341 3.00 4.03 4.98
N VAL A 342 2.81 5.32 5.32
CA VAL A 342 1.59 5.87 5.94
C VAL A 342 1.35 7.29 5.42
N ASP A 343 0.13 7.58 4.96
CA ASP A 343 -0.26 8.91 4.46
C ASP A 343 -1.41 9.54 5.24
N ILE A 344 -2.31 8.72 5.78
CA ILE A 344 -3.48 9.16 6.53
C ILE A 344 -3.52 8.41 7.86
N VAL A 345 -3.71 9.12 8.96
CA VAL A 345 -3.97 8.50 10.26
C VAL A 345 -5.25 9.04 10.84
N VAL A 346 -6.21 8.16 11.09
CA VAL A 346 -7.41 8.47 11.87
C VAL A 346 -7.19 7.98 13.30
N SER A 347 -6.76 8.91 14.15
CA SER A 347 -6.52 8.70 15.58
C SER A 347 -7.87 8.74 16.31
N ASN A 348 -8.54 7.59 16.34
CA ASN A 348 -9.92 7.41 16.77
C ASN A 348 -10.12 6.68 18.12
N ALA A 349 -9.16 5.88 18.58
CA ALA A 349 -9.32 5.09 19.81
C ALA A 349 -9.61 6.00 21.03
N GLY A 350 -10.47 5.54 21.94
CA GLY A 350 -10.86 6.31 23.12
C GLY A 350 -11.88 5.59 24.00
N ALA A 351 -11.94 5.98 25.28
CA ALA A 351 -12.94 5.50 26.26
C ALA A 351 -13.47 6.68 27.10
N ALA A 352 -14.74 6.61 27.55
CA ALA A 352 -15.40 7.69 28.27
C ALA A 352 -15.53 7.40 29.77
N TRP A 353 -14.54 7.83 30.55
CA TRP A 353 -14.64 7.85 32.01
C TRP A 353 -15.61 8.94 32.49
N GLN A 354 -16.35 8.64 33.55
CA GLN A 354 -17.35 9.54 34.16
C GLN A 354 -17.06 9.74 35.64
N GLY A 355 -17.37 10.93 36.15
CA GLY A 355 -17.23 11.31 37.54
C GLY A 355 -17.26 12.82 37.74
N ARG A 356 -17.70 13.27 38.91
CA ARG A 356 -17.54 14.66 39.34
C ARG A 356 -16.05 14.93 39.51
N ILE A 357 -15.53 15.94 38.84
CA ILE A 357 -14.07 16.07 38.66
C ILE A 357 -13.28 16.13 39.98
N GLY A 358 -13.83 16.77 41.02
CA GLY A 358 -13.18 16.85 42.35
C GLY A 358 -13.27 15.56 43.18
N GLU A 359 -14.02 14.55 42.71
CA GLU A 359 -14.21 13.26 43.38
C GLU A 359 -13.53 12.10 42.62
N VAL A 360 -13.03 12.38 41.41
CA VAL A 360 -12.32 11.39 40.59
C VAL A 360 -10.94 11.15 41.19
N SER A 361 -10.55 9.87 41.32
CA SER A 361 -9.21 9.53 41.77
C SER A 361 -8.14 9.90 40.74
N ASP A 362 -6.95 10.25 41.22
CA ASP A 362 -5.79 10.54 40.36
C ASP A 362 -5.49 9.38 39.40
N ALA A 363 -5.63 8.14 39.87
CA ALA A 363 -5.41 6.95 39.06
C ALA A 363 -6.37 6.87 37.87
N LEU A 364 -7.67 7.14 38.10
CA LEU A 364 -8.68 7.11 37.04
C LEU A 364 -8.52 8.28 36.07
N LEU A 365 -8.17 9.46 36.57
CA LEU A 365 -7.88 10.62 35.73
C LEU A 365 -6.66 10.36 34.84
N ARG A 366 -5.56 9.83 35.40
CA ARG A 366 -4.36 9.47 34.64
C ARG A 366 -4.66 8.41 33.58
N GLN A 367 -5.39 7.36 33.92
CA GLN A 367 -5.80 6.33 32.95
C GLN A 367 -6.58 6.93 31.78
N SER A 368 -7.45 7.90 32.03
CA SER A 368 -8.16 8.61 30.97
C SER A 368 -7.22 9.44 30.08
N PHE A 369 -6.22 10.10 30.66
CA PHE A 369 -5.20 10.82 29.90
C PHE A 369 -4.30 9.89 29.08
N GLU A 370 -3.94 8.71 29.59
CA GLU A 370 -3.17 7.71 28.85
C GLU A 370 -3.87 7.34 27.54
N LEU A 371 -5.17 7.04 27.59
CA LEU A 371 -5.92 6.64 26.39
C LEU A 371 -6.39 7.82 25.54
N ASN A 372 -6.97 8.86 26.14
CA ASN A 372 -7.62 9.95 25.39
C ASN A 372 -6.69 11.11 25.03
N PHE A 373 -5.41 11.06 25.41
CA PHE A 373 -4.40 12.05 25.04
C PHE A 373 -3.05 11.43 24.65
N PHE A 374 -2.34 10.75 25.57
CA PHE A 374 -0.98 10.26 25.30
C PHE A 374 -0.92 9.21 24.20
N ALA A 375 -1.94 8.35 24.08
CA ALA A 375 -2.07 7.43 22.95
C ALA A 375 -2.17 8.16 21.60
N HIS A 376 -2.99 9.22 21.51
CA HIS A 376 -3.10 10.04 20.29
C HIS A 376 -1.77 10.72 19.94
N GLN A 377 -1.04 11.20 20.96
CA GLN A 377 0.31 11.74 20.78
C GLN A 377 1.28 10.70 20.22
N THR A 378 1.29 9.50 20.81
CA THR A 378 2.18 8.40 20.40
C THR A 378 1.92 7.98 18.95
N VAL A 379 0.64 7.84 18.59
CA VAL A 379 0.20 7.53 17.22
C VAL A 379 0.61 8.62 16.22
N ALA A 380 0.41 9.89 16.58
CA ALA A 380 0.78 11.01 15.72
C ALA A 380 2.31 11.13 15.52
N GLN A 381 3.10 10.93 16.57
CA GLN A 381 4.57 10.93 16.48
C GLN A 381 5.08 9.87 15.50
N GLU A 382 4.56 8.65 15.59
CA GLU A 382 5.02 7.56 14.72
C GLU A 382 4.60 7.78 13.27
N ALA A 383 3.39 8.29 13.05
CA ALA A 383 2.90 8.68 11.73
C ALA A 383 3.80 9.74 11.08
N VAL A 384 4.13 10.81 11.81
CA VAL A 384 4.99 11.90 11.33
C VAL A 384 6.39 11.41 10.98
N ARG A 385 6.99 10.54 11.81
CA ARG A 385 8.31 9.95 11.49
C ARG A 385 8.31 9.24 10.14
N ILE A 386 7.25 8.51 9.82
CA ILE A 386 7.11 7.83 8.52
C ILE A 386 6.86 8.85 7.41
N MET A 387 5.94 9.79 7.61
CA MET A 387 5.60 10.81 6.61
C MET A 387 6.83 11.66 6.20
N LEU A 388 7.68 12.03 7.16
CA LEU A 388 8.93 12.76 6.89
C LEU A 388 9.94 11.92 6.10
N LYS A 389 10.09 10.62 6.41
CA LYS A 389 10.93 9.70 5.62
C LYS A 389 10.46 9.56 4.17
N GLN A 390 9.14 9.55 3.96
CA GLN A 390 8.56 9.53 2.61
C GLN A 390 8.80 10.84 1.87
N GLY A 391 8.78 11.97 2.57
CA GLY A 391 8.91 13.30 1.95
C GLY A 391 7.75 13.65 1.02
N THR A 392 6.58 13.03 1.20
CA THR A 392 5.40 13.24 0.36
C THR A 392 4.26 13.95 1.10
N GLY A 393 4.47 14.41 2.33
CA GLY A 393 3.41 14.94 3.21
C GLY A 393 2.47 13.86 3.74
N GLY A 394 1.37 14.28 4.37
CA GLY A 394 0.36 13.39 4.94
C GLY A 394 -0.77 14.10 5.69
N ALA A 395 -1.63 13.34 6.37
CA ALA A 395 -2.79 13.83 7.11
C ALA A 395 -2.96 13.11 8.45
N LEU A 396 -2.94 13.88 9.54
CA LEU A 396 -3.33 13.46 10.87
C LEU A 396 -4.76 13.91 11.13
N LEU A 397 -5.65 12.96 11.42
CA LEU A 397 -7.07 13.20 11.64
C LEU A 397 -7.45 12.69 13.03
N PHE A 398 -7.92 13.57 13.91
CA PHE A 398 -8.22 13.22 15.29
C PHE A 398 -9.73 13.09 15.52
N ASN A 399 -10.17 12.01 16.18
CA ASN A 399 -11.52 11.93 16.70
C ASN A 399 -11.62 12.71 18.02
N LEU A 400 -12.16 13.92 17.91
CA LEU A 400 -12.38 14.82 19.03
C LEU A 400 -13.71 14.48 19.70
N SER A 401 -14.27 15.44 20.45
CA SER A 401 -15.56 15.26 21.09
C SER A 401 -16.14 16.62 21.43
N LYS A 402 -17.47 16.71 21.47
CA LYS A 402 -18.13 17.92 21.99
C LYS A 402 -17.66 18.29 23.39
N GLN A 403 -17.19 17.30 24.17
CA GLN A 403 -16.68 17.51 25.53
C GLN A 403 -15.42 18.37 25.57
N ALA A 404 -14.69 18.48 24.46
CA ALA A 404 -13.55 19.38 24.32
C ALA A 404 -13.95 20.87 24.24
N VAL A 405 -15.20 21.15 23.83
CA VAL A 405 -15.72 22.50 23.57
C VAL A 405 -16.76 22.90 24.60
N ASN A 406 -17.67 21.98 24.92
CA ASN A 406 -18.78 22.17 25.84
C ASN A 406 -18.82 21.01 26.86
N PRO A 407 -18.15 21.17 28.01
CA PRO A 407 -18.10 20.15 29.05
C PRO A 407 -19.49 19.80 29.60
N GLY A 408 -19.78 18.50 29.67
CA GLY A 408 -20.98 17.98 30.30
C GLY A 408 -20.80 17.68 31.79
N PRO A 409 -21.88 17.68 32.59
CA PRO A 409 -21.84 17.19 33.96
C PRO A 409 -21.27 15.77 34.04
N ASN A 410 -20.40 15.52 35.02
CA ASN A 410 -19.74 14.23 35.28
C ASN A 410 -18.84 13.70 34.15
N PHE A 411 -18.41 14.54 33.21
CA PHE A 411 -17.52 14.15 32.12
C PHE A 411 -16.11 14.74 32.21
N GLY A 412 -15.78 15.44 33.30
CA GLY A 412 -14.46 16.01 33.53
C GLY A 412 -13.29 15.08 33.16
N PRO A 413 -13.22 13.83 33.65
CA PRO A 413 -12.09 12.94 33.33
C PRO A 413 -11.97 12.58 31.85
N TYR A 414 -13.05 12.65 31.06
CA TYR A 414 -13.01 12.42 29.60
C TYR A 414 -12.84 13.72 28.79
N GLY A 415 -13.54 14.79 29.19
CA GLY A 415 -13.52 16.08 28.49
C GLY A 415 -12.16 16.78 28.56
N LEU A 416 -11.48 16.72 29.71
CA LEU A 416 -10.15 17.32 29.89
C LEU A 416 -9.11 16.78 28.90
N PRO A 417 -8.86 15.44 28.80
CA PRO A 417 -7.91 14.93 27.82
C PRO A 417 -8.37 15.13 26.37
N LYS A 418 -9.68 15.12 26.07
CA LYS A 418 -10.17 15.46 24.71
C LYS A 418 -9.96 16.93 24.34
N ALA A 419 -10.05 17.86 25.29
CA ALA A 419 -9.67 19.26 25.10
C ALA A 419 -8.15 19.40 24.84
N ALA A 420 -7.33 18.66 25.59
CA ALA A 420 -5.88 18.61 25.34
C ALA A 420 -5.56 18.04 23.93
N THR A 421 -6.25 16.99 23.51
CA THR A 421 -6.10 16.40 22.15
C THR A 421 -6.54 17.36 21.04
N MET A 422 -7.57 18.18 21.28
CA MET A 422 -7.96 19.23 20.33
C MET A 422 -6.84 20.26 20.13
N LEU A 423 -6.15 20.66 21.20
CA LEU A 423 -5.01 21.57 21.11
C LEU A 423 -3.78 20.88 20.50
N LEU A 424 -3.55 19.61 20.83
CA LEU A 424 -2.49 18.79 20.24
C LEU A 424 -2.58 18.72 18.72
N MET A 425 -3.79 18.50 18.19
CA MET A 425 -4.06 18.51 16.75
C MET A 425 -3.63 19.84 16.11
N ARG A 426 -3.96 20.98 16.74
CA ARG A 426 -3.53 22.29 16.24
C ARG A 426 -2.02 22.49 16.33
N GLN A 427 -1.37 21.95 17.36
CA GLN A 427 0.08 22.00 17.50
C GLN A 427 0.78 21.25 16.35
N TYR A 428 0.31 20.05 15.98
CA TYR A 428 0.84 19.34 14.81
C TYR A 428 0.62 20.09 13.50
N ALA A 429 -0.52 20.78 13.34
CA ALA A 429 -0.77 21.62 12.16
C ALA A 429 0.26 22.76 12.05
N LEU A 430 0.63 23.37 13.18
CA LEU A 430 1.61 24.45 13.24
C LEU A 430 3.03 23.93 12.97
N ASP A 431 3.42 22.86 13.65
CA ASP A 431 4.81 22.40 13.67
C ASP A 431 5.24 21.69 12.38
N TYR A 432 4.32 20.95 11.73
CA TYR A 432 4.65 20.11 10.57
C TYR A 432 3.93 20.53 9.27
N GLY A 433 3.21 21.65 9.30
CA GLY A 433 2.53 22.19 8.11
C GLY A 433 3.51 22.50 6.97
N ALA A 434 4.71 22.99 7.30
CA ALA A 434 5.77 23.27 6.33
C ALA A 434 6.33 22.00 5.66
N ASP A 435 6.28 20.87 6.35
CA ASP A 435 6.66 19.55 5.82
C ASP A 435 5.54 18.88 5.01
N GLY A 436 4.42 19.58 4.80
CA GLY A 436 3.25 19.08 4.08
C GLY A 436 2.41 18.09 4.89
N VAL A 437 2.60 18.00 6.21
CA VAL A 437 1.73 17.20 7.09
C VAL A 437 0.60 18.07 7.61
N ARG A 438 -0.62 17.73 7.21
CA ARG A 438 -1.83 18.42 7.67
C ARG A 438 -2.33 17.77 8.96
N SER A 439 -2.96 18.55 9.82
CA SER A 439 -3.60 18.04 11.03
C SER A 439 -4.98 18.65 11.21
N ASN A 440 -6.02 17.82 11.30
CA ASN A 440 -7.41 18.25 11.46
C ASN A 440 -8.15 17.34 12.45
N GLY A 441 -9.32 17.76 12.90
CA GLY A 441 -10.17 16.97 13.80
C GLY A 441 -11.61 16.83 13.30
N VAL A 442 -12.29 15.78 13.74
CA VAL A 442 -13.74 15.64 13.62
C VAL A 442 -14.36 15.71 15.00
N ASN A 443 -15.36 16.57 15.17
CA ASN A 443 -16.12 16.74 16.39
C ASN A 443 -17.53 16.17 16.22
N ALA A 444 -17.74 14.95 16.69
CA ALA A 444 -19.05 14.29 16.62
C ALA A 444 -19.86 14.42 17.93
N ASP A 445 -21.19 14.38 17.82
CA ASP A 445 -22.10 14.22 18.98
C ASP A 445 -22.95 12.96 18.88
N ARG A 446 -23.22 12.35 20.04
CA ARG A 446 -24.19 11.26 20.27
C ARG A 446 -24.20 10.16 19.18
N VAL A 447 -23.06 9.53 18.91
CA VAL A 447 -23.00 8.36 18.03
C VAL A 447 -23.07 7.07 18.85
N ARG A 448 -24.02 6.18 18.53
CA ARG A 448 -24.11 4.85 19.14
C ARG A 448 -22.82 4.08 18.94
N SER A 449 -22.22 3.65 20.04
CA SER A 449 -20.88 3.05 20.03
C SER A 449 -20.60 2.36 21.36
N GLY A 450 -19.41 1.77 21.51
CA GLY A 450 -18.92 1.31 22.82
C GLY A 450 -18.82 2.45 23.85
N LEU A 451 -18.76 3.71 23.43
CA LEU A 451 -18.74 4.89 24.31
C LEU A 451 -20.13 5.36 24.74
N LEU A 452 -21.12 5.24 23.85
CA LEU A 452 -22.51 5.61 24.09
C LEU A 452 -23.38 4.38 23.81
N THR A 453 -23.52 3.56 24.85
CA THR A 453 -24.27 2.31 24.80
C THR A 453 -25.77 2.55 24.93
N ASP A 454 -26.60 1.59 24.51
CA ASP A 454 -28.05 1.70 24.63
C ASP A 454 -28.51 1.89 26.09
N ALA A 455 -27.83 1.26 27.05
CA ALA A 455 -28.10 1.49 28.48
C ALA A 455 -27.84 2.94 28.91
N MET A 456 -26.76 3.56 28.41
CA MET A 456 -26.48 4.98 28.68
C MET A 456 -27.48 5.90 28.01
N ILE A 457 -27.93 5.57 26.80
CA ILE A 457 -28.96 6.31 26.05
C ILE A 457 -30.27 6.27 26.84
N ALA A 458 -30.75 5.09 27.22
CA ALA A 458 -31.96 4.90 28.02
C ALA A 458 -31.92 5.70 29.34
N ALA A 459 -30.81 5.61 30.08
CA ALA A 459 -30.65 6.33 31.35
C ALA A 459 -30.70 7.86 31.16
N ARG A 460 -30.05 8.38 30.10
CA ARG A 460 -29.99 9.83 29.84
C ARG A 460 -31.26 10.40 29.23
N ALA A 461 -31.92 9.64 28.38
CA ALA A 461 -33.24 9.97 27.85
C ALA A 461 -34.24 10.12 29.00
N LYS A 462 -34.27 9.12 29.91
CA LYS A 462 -35.08 9.17 31.14
C LYS A 462 -34.76 10.38 32.02
N ALA A 463 -33.48 10.65 32.28
CA ALA A 463 -33.05 11.79 33.08
C ALA A 463 -33.45 13.16 32.48
N ARG A 464 -33.66 13.22 31.16
CA ARG A 464 -34.09 14.42 30.45
C ARG A 464 -35.59 14.47 30.17
N GLY A 465 -36.35 13.44 30.57
CA GLY A 465 -37.79 13.35 30.34
C GLY A 465 -38.17 13.23 28.85
N VAL A 466 -37.31 12.65 28.02
CA VAL A 466 -37.53 12.47 26.57
C VAL A 466 -37.41 11.00 26.17
N SER A 467 -37.92 10.64 24.98
CA SER A 467 -37.68 9.31 24.42
C SER A 467 -36.22 9.10 24.02
N GLU A 468 -35.77 7.86 23.85
CA GLU A 468 -34.42 7.58 23.35
C GLU A 468 -34.20 8.13 21.94
N ALA A 469 -35.23 8.07 21.08
CA ALA A 469 -35.19 8.64 19.75
C ALA A 469 -34.98 10.16 19.82
N ASP A 470 -35.79 10.87 20.62
CA ASP A 470 -35.67 12.33 20.82
C ASP A 470 -34.35 12.71 21.51
N TYR A 471 -33.81 11.84 22.37
CA TYR A 471 -32.49 12.05 22.95
C TYR A 471 -31.40 12.00 21.88
N MET A 472 -31.46 11.04 20.95
CA MET A 472 -30.45 10.87 19.90
C MET A 472 -30.60 11.89 18.77
N SER A 473 -31.83 12.33 18.48
CA SER A 473 -32.15 13.36 17.50
C SER A 473 -32.30 14.77 18.09
N GLY A 474 -31.99 14.97 19.38
CA GLY A 474 -32.13 16.25 20.09
C GLY A 474 -31.09 17.31 19.71
N ASN A 475 -30.96 17.57 18.41
CA ASN A 475 -30.13 18.57 17.74
C ASN A 475 -31.01 19.39 16.76
N LEU A 476 -30.46 20.45 16.17
CA LEU A 476 -31.25 21.39 15.34
C LEU A 476 -31.82 20.76 14.07
N LEU A 477 -31.17 19.73 13.51
CA LEU A 477 -31.66 19.00 12.34
C LEU A 477 -32.70 17.93 12.69
N GLN A 478 -32.91 17.63 13.97
CA GLN A 478 -33.81 16.57 14.43
C GLN A 478 -33.48 15.19 13.85
N ARG A 479 -32.19 14.88 13.69
CA ARG A 479 -31.71 13.59 13.14
C ARG A 479 -30.65 12.96 14.02
N GLU A 480 -30.71 11.65 14.18
CA GLU A 480 -29.61 10.91 14.81
C GLU A 480 -28.35 10.98 13.93
N VAL A 481 -27.19 11.15 14.57
CA VAL A 481 -25.88 11.14 13.90
C VAL A 481 -25.33 9.71 13.90
N LEU A 482 -24.99 9.22 12.71
CA LEU A 482 -24.51 7.86 12.51
C LEU A 482 -22.98 7.80 12.41
N ALA A 483 -22.42 6.61 12.64
CA ALA A 483 -21.00 6.37 12.44
C ALA A 483 -20.55 6.63 10.99
N ASP A 484 -21.43 6.37 10.02
CA ASP A 484 -21.18 6.66 8.60
C ASP A 484 -21.09 8.16 8.32
N ASP A 485 -21.86 9.01 9.03
CA ASP A 485 -21.77 10.47 8.88
C ASP A 485 -20.38 10.97 9.33
N VAL A 486 -19.89 10.46 10.46
CA VAL A 486 -18.55 10.78 10.98
C VAL A 486 -17.45 10.25 10.06
N ALA A 487 -17.63 9.05 9.51
CA ALA A 487 -16.69 8.47 8.55
C ALA A 487 -16.55 9.33 7.30
N GLN A 488 -17.65 9.89 6.77
CA GLN A 488 -17.60 10.78 5.61
C GLN A 488 -16.85 12.08 5.91
N ALA A 489 -16.97 12.66 7.11
CA ALA A 489 -16.18 13.83 7.51
C ALA A 489 -14.67 13.52 7.55
N PHE A 490 -14.27 12.36 8.11
CA PHE A 490 -12.86 11.94 8.04
C PHE A 490 -12.35 11.80 6.60
N VAL A 491 -13.15 11.20 5.72
CA VAL A 491 -12.83 11.07 4.30
C VAL A 491 -12.76 12.44 3.62
N ALA A 492 -13.65 13.38 3.96
CA ALA A 492 -13.61 14.74 3.45
C ALA A 492 -12.30 15.45 3.86
N LEU A 493 -11.90 15.39 5.13
CA LEU A 493 -10.65 15.98 5.61
C LEU A 493 -9.40 15.30 5.06
N ALA A 494 -9.45 13.98 4.82
CA ALA A 494 -8.40 13.26 4.12
C ALA A 494 -8.21 13.84 2.70
N LYS A 495 -9.31 14.17 2.00
CA LYS A 495 -9.31 14.79 0.66
C LYS A 495 -9.07 16.30 0.68
N ALA A 496 -9.20 16.99 1.82
CA ALA A 496 -9.06 18.44 1.96
C ALA A 496 -7.59 18.91 1.97
N ARG A 497 -6.92 18.81 0.83
CA ARG A 497 -5.46 19.01 0.67
C ARG A 497 -4.92 20.39 1.05
N LYS A 498 -5.78 21.40 1.18
CA LYS A 498 -5.39 22.78 1.57
C LYS A 498 -5.94 23.19 2.95
N THR A 499 -6.37 22.21 3.73
CA THR A 499 -7.00 22.43 5.04
C THR A 499 -6.15 21.79 6.14
N THR A 500 -5.74 22.59 7.13
CA THR A 500 -5.01 22.18 8.34
C THR A 500 -5.47 23.04 9.52
N GLY A 501 -5.41 22.52 10.74
CA GLY A 501 -5.93 23.13 11.97
C GLY A 501 -7.46 23.19 12.06
N HIS A 502 -8.17 22.58 11.12
CA HIS A 502 -9.63 22.63 11.04
C HIS A 502 -10.29 21.56 11.91
N ILE A 503 -11.50 21.87 12.39
CA ILE A 503 -12.36 20.92 13.09
C ILE A 503 -13.69 20.87 12.35
N GLU A 504 -14.00 19.71 11.78
CA GLU A 504 -15.27 19.46 11.11
C GLU A 504 -16.29 18.92 12.12
N THR A 505 -17.43 19.59 12.24
CA THR A 505 -18.47 19.24 13.21
C THR A 505 -19.52 18.33 12.57
N VAL A 506 -19.84 17.23 13.25
CA VAL A 506 -20.85 16.24 12.83
C VAL A 506 -21.79 15.94 14.02
N ASP A 507 -22.71 16.86 14.29
CA ASP A 507 -23.53 16.83 15.51
C ASP A 507 -25.02 17.17 15.31
N GLY A 508 -25.46 17.36 14.05
CA GLY A 508 -26.81 17.79 13.71
C GLY A 508 -27.16 19.20 14.18
N GLY A 509 -26.17 20.04 14.47
CA GLY A 509 -26.35 21.42 14.93
C GLY A 509 -26.45 21.52 16.46
N ASN A 510 -25.57 20.87 17.23
CA ASN A 510 -25.54 21.08 18.68
C ASN A 510 -24.95 22.46 18.99
N ILE A 511 -25.81 23.47 19.09
CA ILE A 511 -25.42 24.88 19.22
C ILE A 511 -24.49 25.16 20.41
N ALA A 512 -24.63 24.38 21.49
CA ALA A 512 -23.82 24.57 22.68
C ALA A 512 -22.37 24.10 22.47
N ALA A 513 -22.11 23.26 21.47
CA ALA A 513 -20.77 22.79 21.08
C ALA A 513 -20.25 23.44 19.78
N ALA A 514 -20.94 24.47 19.27
CA ALA A 514 -20.50 25.21 18.09
C ALA A 514 -19.15 25.89 18.35
N LEU A 515 -18.18 25.63 17.48
CA LEU A 515 -16.87 26.25 17.52
C LEU A 515 -16.98 27.71 17.07
N ARG A 516 -16.43 28.64 17.85
CA ARG A 516 -16.39 30.08 17.57
C ARG A 516 -14.97 30.55 17.39
#